data_AF-A0A918D3V6-F1
#
_entry.id   AF-A0A918D3V6-F1
#
_cell.length_a   1.000
_cell.length_b   1.000
_cell.length_c   1.000
_cell.angle_alpha   90.00
_cell.angle_beta   90.00
_cell.angle_gamma   90.00
#
_symmetry.space_group_name_H-M   'P 1'
#
loop_
_entity.id
_entity.type
_entity.pdbx_description
1 polymer ?
#
loop_
_entity_poly.entity_id
_entity_poly.type
_entity_poly.pdbx_seq_one_letter_code
_entity_poly.pdbx_strand_id
1 'polypeptide(L)'
;MTDPTSGQRTYTLRGPDNKPYRSSTPGTLGGHRRGKVYGRLDCPSALRAMGRGPYVQYRVFFADEGDAIAAGYRPCAVCLPDEYQRWKATEQNRKRTSPPPEGGGFSRLAL
;
A
#
# COMPACT_ATOMS: atom_id res chain seq x y z
N MET A 1 -0.21 37.60 19.23
CA MET A 1 -1.30 37.76 18.25
C MET A 1 -1.26 36.52 17.36
N THR A 2 -2.04 35.50 17.70
CA THR A 2 -2.04 34.18 17.05
C THR A 2 -2.85 34.28 15.76
N ASP A 3 -2.22 34.05 14.61
CA ASP A 3 -2.88 34.13 13.30
C ASP A 3 -3.90 32.98 13.13
N PRO A 4 -5.19 33.25 12.87
CA PRO A 4 -6.23 32.24 12.74
C PRO A 4 -6.44 31.78 11.30
N THR A 5 -5.45 31.91 10.41
CA THR A 5 -5.57 31.43 9.02
C THR A 5 -5.03 30.01 8.90
N SER A 6 -5.49 29.14 9.80
CA SER A 6 -5.32 27.70 9.69
C SER A 6 -6.30 27.18 8.64
N GLY A 7 -5.98 27.46 7.37
CA GLY A 7 -6.63 26.81 6.23
C GLY A 7 -6.36 25.32 6.35
N GLN A 8 -7.32 24.58 6.90
CA GLN A 8 -7.24 23.14 7.14
C GLN A 8 -7.06 22.40 5.80
N ARG A 9 -5.81 22.24 5.37
CA ARG A 9 -5.46 21.38 4.24
C ARG A 9 -5.88 19.97 4.62
N THR A 10 -7.03 19.55 4.09
CA THR A 10 -7.54 18.21 4.29
C THR A 10 -6.88 17.31 3.26
N TYR A 11 -6.10 16.34 3.72
CA TYR A 11 -5.42 15.36 2.90
C TYR A 11 -6.25 14.09 2.81
N THR A 12 -6.32 13.50 1.63
CA THR A 12 -6.99 12.20 1.43
C THR A 12 -5.96 11.09 1.64
N LEU A 13 -6.01 10.46 2.80
CA LEU A 13 -5.18 9.31 3.16
C LEU A 13 -5.95 8.00 2.90
N ARG A 14 -5.25 6.87 2.90
CA ARG A 14 -5.86 5.54 2.88
C ARG A 14 -5.70 4.86 4.22
N GLY A 15 -6.81 4.37 4.75
CA GLY A 15 -6.84 3.60 5.99
C GLY A 15 -6.54 2.12 5.75
N PRO A 16 -6.49 1.32 6.83
CA PRO A 16 -6.23 -0.11 6.79
C PRO A 16 -7.26 -0.89 5.96
N ASP A 17 -8.49 -0.39 5.84
CA ASP A 17 -9.53 -1.00 4.99
C ASP A 17 -9.37 -0.72 3.48
N ASN A 18 -8.24 -0.14 3.05
CA ASN A 18 -8.06 0.33 1.68
C ASN A 18 -9.04 1.47 1.30
N LYS A 19 -9.73 2.07 2.27
CA LYS A 19 -10.72 3.14 2.05
C LYS A 19 -10.07 4.52 2.17
N PRO A 20 -10.40 5.48 1.29
CA PRO A 20 -9.93 6.85 1.44
C PRO A 20 -10.62 7.51 2.63
N TYR A 21 -9.85 8.20 3.48
CA TYR A 21 -10.35 9.02 4.59
C TYR A 21 -9.69 10.40 4.58
N ARG A 22 -10.38 11.38 5.15
CA ARG A 22 -9.90 12.76 5.27
C ARG A 22 -9.08 12.90 6.55
N SER A 23 -7.85 13.37 6.43
CA SER A 23 -6.95 13.67 7.55
C SER A 23 -6.48 15.13 7.48
N SER A 24 -6.24 15.73 8.65
CA SER A 24 -5.56 17.03 8.74
C SER A 24 -4.05 16.91 8.54
N THR A 25 -3.51 15.69 8.58
CA THR A 25 -2.09 15.41 8.33
C THR A 25 -1.86 14.80 6.94
N PRO A 26 -0.78 15.18 6.24
CA PRO A 26 -0.47 14.71 4.88
C PRO A 26 -0.07 13.23 4.77
N GLY A 27 0.08 12.53 5.89
CA GLY A 27 0.62 11.17 5.93
C GLY A 27 2.14 11.16 5.79
N THR A 28 2.79 10.19 6.44
CA THR A 28 4.26 10.07 6.48
C THR A 28 4.78 9.17 5.36
N LEU A 29 3.93 8.26 4.85
CA LEU A 29 4.27 7.30 3.83
C LEU A 29 3.49 7.54 2.54
N GLY A 30 4.16 7.28 1.41
CA GLY A 30 3.58 7.39 0.08
C GLY A 30 3.48 6.04 -0.59
N GLY A 31 2.44 5.84 -1.40
CA GLY A 31 2.28 4.62 -2.16
C GLY A 31 1.72 4.85 -3.55
N HIS A 32 1.75 3.79 -4.34
CA HIS A 32 1.19 3.77 -5.68
C HIS A 32 0.01 2.80 -5.74
N ARG A 33 -1.18 3.33 -6.05
CA ARG A 33 -2.43 2.57 -6.03
C ARG A 33 -2.43 1.38 -6.99
N ARG A 34 -1.97 1.56 -8.24
CA ARG A 34 -1.97 0.45 -9.22
C ARG A 34 -0.96 -0.64 -8.89
N GLY A 35 0.19 -0.25 -8.34
CA GLY A 35 1.27 -1.18 -7.98
C GLY A 35 1.12 -1.79 -6.58
N LYS A 36 0.09 -1.36 -5.81
CA LYS A 36 -0.13 -1.65 -4.40
C LYS A 36 1.17 -1.67 -3.61
N VAL A 37 2.02 -0.68 -3.84
CA VAL A 37 3.33 -0.55 -3.19
C VAL A 37 3.31 0.68 -2.31
N TYR A 38 3.81 0.58 -1.08
CA TYR A 38 4.07 1.72 -0.20
C TYR A 38 5.57 1.87 0.00
N GLY A 39 5.97 3.07 0.37
CA GLY A 39 7.35 3.40 0.68
C GLY A 39 7.44 4.83 1.20
N ARG A 40 8.67 5.31 1.31
CA ARG A 40 8.89 6.69 1.74
C ARG A 40 8.57 7.68 0.63
N LEU A 41 8.18 8.90 1.03
CA LEU A 41 7.81 9.99 0.11
C LEU A 41 8.96 10.42 -0.80
N ASP A 42 10.20 10.19 -0.37
CA ASP A 42 11.46 10.52 -1.04
C ASP A 42 12.10 9.34 -1.77
N CYS A 43 11.36 8.24 -1.98
CA CYS A 43 11.87 7.08 -2.68
C CYS A 43 12.32 7.45 -4.12
N PRO A 44 13.55 7.08 -4.53
CA PRO A 44 14.05 7.38 -5.89
C PRO A 44 13.20 6.73 -6.99
N SER A 45 12.54 5.60 -6.70
CA SER A 45 11.55 5.01 -7.62
C SER A 45 10.31 5.89 -7.79
N ALA A 46 9.86 6.55 -6.72
CA ALA A 46 8.75 7.49 -6.78
C ALA A 46 9.17 8.76 -7.56
N LEU A 47 10.36 9.30 -7.29
CA LEU A 47 10.91 10.46 -8.01
C LEU A 47 11.07 10.17 -9.51
N ARG A 48 11.62 9.01 -9.87
CA ARG A 48 11.71 8.56 -11.28
C ARG A 48 10.35 8.43 -11.93
N ALA A 49 9.33 7.98 -11.19
CA ALA A 49 7.98 7.85 -11.70
C ALA A 49 7.29 9.20 -11.90
N MET A 50 7.61 10.23 -11.11
CA MET A 50 7.13 11.59 -11.33
C MET A 50 7.66 12.19 -12.65
N GLY A 51 8.87 11.82 -13.07
CA GLY A 51 9.45 12.26 -14.34
C GLY A 51 8.85 11.59 -15.59
N ARG A 52 8.02 10.55 -15.45
CA ARG A 52 7.52 9.74 -16.59
C ARG A 52 6.04 9.95 -16.95
N GLY A 53 5.41 11.02 -16.48
CA GLY A 53 4.01 11.33 -16.80
C GLY A 53 3.05 10.98 -15.65
N PRO A 54 1.79 10.53 -15.91
CA PRO A 54 0.64 10.78 -15.04
C PRO A 54 0.59 9.81 -13.84
N TYR A 55 1.64 9.82 -13.03
CA TYR A 55 1.83 9.01 -11.82
C TYR A 55 1.19 9.67 -10.59
N VAL A 56 1.08 11.00 -10.61
CA VAL A 56 0.53 11.80 -9.51
C VAL A 56 -0.93 11.43 -9.19
N GLN A 57 -1.73 11.07 -10.21
CA GLN A 57 -3.14 10.70 -10.04
C GLN A 57 -3.36 9.42 -9.22
N TYR A 58 -2.35 8.54 -9.15
CA TYR A 58 -2.44 7.27 -8.42
C TYR A 58 -1.58 7.26 -7.15
N ARG A 59 -1.01 8.42 -6.79
CA ARG A 59 -0.27 8.59 -5.55
C ARG A 59 -1.25 8.58 -4.39
N VAL A 60 -1.05 7.65 -3.47
CA VAL A 60 -1.82 7.54 -2.23
C VAL A 60 -0.90 7.81 -1.06
N PHE A 61 -1.47 8.25 0.05
CA PHE A 61 -0.73 8.57 1.27
C PHE A 61 -1.28 7.73 2.41
N PHE A 62 -0.41 7.31 3.31
CA PHE A 62 -0.75 6.54 4.51
C PHE A 62 -0.24 7.29 5.73
N ALA A 63 -0.98 7.18 6.85
CA ALA A 63 -0.52 7.70 8.11
C ALA A 63 0.70 6.92 8.61
N ASP A 64 0.59 5.57 8.60
CA ASP A 64 1.61 4.67 9.10
C ASP A 64 1.83 3.45 8.20
N GLU A 65 2.90 2.70 8.46
CA GLU A 65 3.23 1.46 7.74
C GLU A 65 2.18 0.38 8.02
N GLY A 66 1.70 0.29 9.27
CA GLY A 66 0.69 -0.68 9.66
C GLY A 66 -0.59 -0.57 8.81
N ASP A 67 -1.05 0.66 8.56
CA ASP A 67 -2.21 0.93 7.72
C ASP A 67 -1.98 0.50 6.27
N ALA A 68 -0.77 0.73 5.74
CA ALA A 68 -0.42 0.36 4.38
C ALA A 68 -0.41 -1.18 4.21
N ILE A 69 0.19 -1.90 5.17
CA ILE A 69 0.23 -3.36 5.17
C ILE A 69 -1.19 -3.93 5.29
N ALA A 70 -1.99 -3.42 6.24
CA ALA A 70 -3.38 -3.84 6.43
C ALA A 70 -4.24 -3.59 5.18
N ALA A 71 -4.00 -2.48 4.48
CA ALA A 71 -4.65 -2.16 3.20
C ALA A 71 -4.20 -3.05 2.03
N GLY A 72 -3.28 -4.00 2.25
CA GLY A 72 -2.77 -4.93 1.25
C GLY A 72 -1.73 -4.30 0.32
N TYR A 73 -1.01 -3.29 0.80
CA TYR A 73 0.14 -2.74 0.10
C TYR A 73 1.42 -3.45 0.52
N ARG A 74 2.32 -3.68 -0.43
CA ARG A 74 3.66 -4.24 -0.16
C ARG A 74 4.69 -3.13 0.04
N PRO A 75 5.69 -3.32 0.90
CA PRO A 75 6.83 -2.42 1.00
C PRO A 75 7.61 -2.34 -0.32
N CYS A 76 8.24 -1.21 -0.58
CA CYS A 76 9.06 -1.01 -1.77
C CYS A 76 10.46 -1.59 -1.56
N ALA A 77 10.83 -2.58 -2.39
CA ALA A 77 12.15 -3.21 -2.36
C ALA A 77 13.35 -2.26 -2.58
N VAL A 78 13.13 -1.01 -3.00
CA VAL A 78 14.18 -0.02 -3.25
C VAL A 78 14.46 0.85 -2.04
N CYS A 79 13.42 1.37 -1.37
CA CYS A 79 13.60 2.26 -0.21
C CYS A 79 13.44 1.56 1.14
N LEU A 80 12.81 0.38 1.16
CA LEU A 80 12.53 -0.43 2.35
C LEU A 80 12.85 -1.91 2.04
N PRO A 81 14.15 -2.24 1.82
CA PRO A 81 14.55 -3.59 1.44
C PRO A 81 14.33 -4.58 2.58
N ASP A 82 14.55 -4.20 3.83
CA ASP A 82 14.40 -5.06 5.00
C ASP A 82 12.94 -5.45 5.23
N GLU A 83 12.04 -4.47 5.20
CA GLU A 83 10.59 -4.66 5.31
C GLU A 83 10.08 -5.49 4.13
N TYR A 84 10.64 -5.29 2.93
CA TYR A 84 10.32 -6.12 1.77
C TYR A 84 10.72 -7.58 1.93
N GLN A 85 11.90 -7.87 2.50
CA GLN A 85 12.27 -9.25 2.80
C GLN A 85 11.34 -9.87 3.85
N ARG A 86 11.00 -9.12 4.90
CA ARG A 86 10.05 -9.57 5.94
C ARG A 86 8.68 -9.87 5.36
N TRP A 87 8.12 -8.95 4.59
CA TRP A 87 6.85 -9.12 3.89
C TRP A 87 6.89 -10.35 2.98
N LYS A 88 7.95 -10.50 2.17
CA LYS A 88 8.11 -11.65 1.27
C LYS A 88 8.16 -12.96 2.06
N ALA A 89 8.90 -13.01 3.17
CA ALA A 89 8.95 -14.18 4.04
C ALA A 89 7.56 -14.52 4.62
N THR A 90 6.80 -13.52 5.08
CA THR A 90 5.43 -13.73 5.58
C THR A 90 4.47 -14.22 4.50
N GLU A 91 4.56 -13.71 3.27
CA GLU A 91 3.72 -14.16 2.16
C GLU A 91 4.05 -15.60 1.74
N GLN A 92 5.34 -15.97 1.72
CA GLN A 92 5.75 -17.35 1.44
C GLN A 92 5.29 -18.30 2.55
N ASN A 93 5.36 -17.87 3.81
CA ASN A 93 4.84 -18.65 4.92
C ASN A 93 3.31 -18.81 4.82
N ARG A 94 2.58 -17.74 4.50
CA ARG A 94 1.13 -17.78 4.32
C ARG A 94 0.74 -18.77 3.22
N LYS A 95 1.43 -18.76 2.08
CA LYS A 95 1.21 -19.72 0.98
C LYS A 95 1.48 -21.17 1.40
N ARG A 96 2.48 -21.41 2.25
CA ARG A 96 2.78 -22.75 2.77
C ARG A 96 1.77 -23.24 3.81
N THR A 97 1.22 -22.33 4.60
CA THR A 97 0.29 -22.66 5.70
C THR A 97 -1.18 -22.57 5.30
N SER A 98 -1.50 -22.07 4.10
CA SER A 98 -2.85 -22.20 3.54
C SER A 98 -3.23 -23.69 3.47
N PRO A 99 -4.30 -24.16 4.15
CA PRO A 99 -4.85 -25.47 3.87
C PRO A 99 -5.25 -25.54 2.38
N PRO A 100 -5.09 -26.69 1.71
CA PRO A 100 -5.53 -26.84 0.33
C PRO A 100 -7.01 -26.45 0.22
N PRO A 101 -7.45 -25.83 -0.90
CA PRO A 101 -8.87 -25.55 -1.08
C PRO A 101 -9.64 -26.88 -1.09
N GLU A 102 -10.41 -27.13 -0.04
CA GLU A 102 -11.37 -28.23 0.02
C GLU A 102 -12.53 -27.90 -0.91
N GLY A 103 -12.45 -28.33 -2.18
CA GLY A 103 -13.52 -28.06 -3.14
C GLY A 103 -13.08 -28.22 -4.59
N GLY A 104 -12.90 -29.46 -5.04
CA GLY A 104 -12.68 -29.80 -6.44
C GLY A 104 -13.21 -31.18 -6.74
N GLY A 105 -14.55 -31.33 -6.69
CA GLY A 105 -15.23 -32.55 -7.11
C GLY A 105 -14.94 -32.85 -8.58
N PHE A 106 -14.12 -33.85 -8.84
CA PHE A 106 -13.97 -34.43 -10.17
C PHE A 106 -15.21 -35.29 -10.45
N SER A 107 -16.28 -34.68 -10.99
CA SER A 107 -17.35 -35.46 -11.64
C SER A 107 -16.79 -36.07 -12.92
N ARG A 108 -16.27 -37.30 -12.80
CA ARG A 108 -16.09 -38.22 -13.93
C ARG A 108 -17.47 -38.53 -14.51
N LEU A 109 -17.86 -37.85 -15.59
CA LEU A 109 -18.91 -38.35 -16.46
C LEU A 109 -18.23 -39.29 -17.47
N ALA A 110 -18.29 -40.58 -17.19
CA ALA A 110 -18.04 -41.63 -18.16
C ALA A 110 -19.36 -41.87 -18.90
N LEU A 111 -19.40 -41.53 -20.19
CA LEU A 111 -20.29 -42.13 -21.18
C LEU A 111 -19.46 -42.54 -22.39
#